data_AF-A0A954ZMD3-F1
#
_entry.id   AF-A0A954ZMD3-F1
#
_cell.length_a   1.000
_cell.length_b   1.000
_cell.length_c   1.000
_cell.angle_alpha   90.00
_cell.angle_beta   90.00
_cell.angle_gamma   90.00
#
_symmetry.space_group_name_H-M   'P 1'
#
loop_
_entity.id
_entity.type
_entity.pdbx_description
1 polymer ?
#
loop_
_entity_poly.entity_id
_entity_poly.type
_entity_poly.pdbx_seq_one_letter_code
_entity_poly.pdbx_strand_id
1 'polypeptide(L)'
;ICVCCFGPDSAGRSKALVYRGEEALGTLGEIESHRVVPTNSYKLTFNDPNGQLALQAVDTSDPNRPIGFLHRQASAYNVSGIKHSSRLVTFISSPCFTSDDQIKQIAHTANVLLEELRTDTYDLIFSPFKGNRKDGTRRRRLDYRTARAILERAIRQQDTETTPHGTLWDCDR
;
A
#
# COMPACT_ATOMS: atom_id res chain seq x y z
N ILE A 1 12.95 17.73 7.52
CA ILE A 1 12.41 19.06 7.20
C ILE A 1 11.11 18.85 6.43
N CYS A 2 10.02 19.50 6.83
CA CYS A 2 8.78 19.58 6.08
C CYS A 2 8.63 21.07 5.75
N VAL A 3 8.50 21.41 4.47
CA VAL A 3 8.35 22.81 4.04
C VAL A 3 6.90 22.97 3.61
N CYS A 4 6.17 23.83 4.31
CA CYS A 4 4.84 24.25 3.89
C CYS A 4 5.02 25.55 3.12
N CYS A 5 4.81 25.52 1.80
CA CYS A 5 4.92 26.68 0.94
C CYS A 5 3.51 27.22 0.69
N PHE A 6 3.27 28.46 1.08
CA PHE A 6 2.01 29.15 0.82
C PHE A 6 2.20 30.06 -0.39
N GLY A 7 1.48 29.78 -1.47
CA GLY A 7 1.45 30.62 -2.66
C GLY A 7 0.40 31.72 -2.56
N PRO A 8 0.49 32.77 -3.40
CA PRO A 8 -0.49 33.86 -3.43
C PRO A 8 -1.86 33.45 -4.00
N ASP A 9 -2.00 32.20 -4.47
CA ASP A 9 -3.09 31.80 -5.35
C ASP A 9 -4.40 31.53 -4.58
N SER A 10 -5.45 32.23 -5.04
CA SER A 10 -6.84 32.12 -4.59
C SER A 10 -7.61 30.99 -5.28
N ALA A 11 -6.98 30.28 -6.23
CA ALA A 11 -7.58 29.25 -7.07
C ALA A 11 -7.99 27.94 -6.33
N GLY A 12 -7.74 27.85 -5.02
CA GLY A 12 -8.16 26.74 -4.17
C GLY A 12 -7.18 25.56 -4.16
N ARG A 13 -7.24 24.76 -3.08
CA ARG A 13 -6.29 23.67 -2.78
C ARG A 13 -6.05 22.72 -3.96
N SER A 14 -7.09 22.37 -4.72
CA SER A 14 -6.99 21.38 -5.80
C SER A 14 -6.15 21.84 -6.99
N LYS A 15 -6.00 23.16 -7.20
CA LYS A 15 -5.23 23.72 -8.32
C LYS A 15 -3.80 24.07 -7.94
N ALA A 16 -3.43 23.92 -6.66
CA ALA A 16 -2.09 24.21 -6.19
C ALA A 16 -1.07 23.31 -6.89
N LEU A 17 -0.10 23.91 -7.58
CA LEU A 17 1.00 23.17 -8.21
C LEU A 17 1.94 22.59 -7.14
N VAL A 18 2.33 21.34 -7.33
CA VAL A 18 3.23 20.61 -6.45
C VAL A 18 4.58 20.45 -7.14
N TYR A 19 5.65 20.71 -6.40
CA TYR A 19 7.02 20.68 -6.90
C TYR A 19 7.92 19.76 -6.09
N ARG A 20 8.95 19.22 -6.74
CA ARG A 20 10.08 18.53 -6.12
C ARG A 20 11.37 19.18 -6.60
N GLY A 21 11.95 20.04 -5.76
CA GLY A 21 13.00 20.95 -6.23
C GLY A 21 12.40 21.92 -7.24
N GLU A 22 13.01 22.00 -8.42
CA GLU A 22 12.55 22.85 -9.54
C GLU A 22 11.56 22.13 -10.48
N GLU A 23 11.31 20.84 -10.26
CA GLU A 23 10.44 20.02 -11.12
C GLU A 23 8.97 20.17 -10.72
N ALA A 24 8.11 20.55 -11.66
CA ALA A 24 6.65 20.56 -11.48
C ALA A 24 6.07 19.15 -11.68
N LEU A 25 5.35 18.63 -10.69
CA LEU A 25 4.79 17.27 -10.69
C LEU A 25 3.32 17.21 -11.10
N GLY A 26 2.64 18.36 -11.17
CA GLY A 26 1.20 18.48 -11.39
C GLY A 26 0.50 19.23 -10.26
N THR A 27 -0.82 19.18 -10.25
CA THR A 27 -1.63 19.81 -9.21
C THR A 27 -1.88 18.88 -8.04
N LEU A 28 -2.11 19.45 -6.86
CA LEU A 28 -2.47 18.69 -5.67
C LEU A 28 -3.79 17.92 -5.86
N GLY A 29 -4.74 18.48 -6.60
CA GLY A 29 -6.01 17.83 -6.89
C GLY A 29 -5.83 16.58 -7.77
N GLU A 30 -4.99 16.66 -8.80
CA GLU A 30 -4.63 15.49 -9.63
C GLU A 30 -4.00 14.40 -8.75
N ILE A 31 -2.96 14.74 -7.98
CA ILE A 31 -2.28 13.77 -7.11
C ILE A 31 -3.22 13.16 -6.06
N GLU A 32 -4.08 13.96 -5.43
CA GLU A 32 -5.05 13.48 -4.44
C GLU A 32 -6.16 12.60 -5.07
N SER A 33 -6.45 12.77 -6.36
CA SER A 33 -7.47 11.96 -7.06
C SER A 33 -7.09 10.48 -7.21
N HIS A 34 -5.79 10.15 -7.17
CA HIS A 34 -5.31 8.77 -7.17
C HIS A 34 -5.51 8.06 -5.82
N ARG A 35 -5.96 8.76 -4.77
CA ARG A 35 -6.21 8.12 -3.46
C ARG A 35 -7.26 7.04 -3.59
N VAL A 36 -6.87 5.83 -3.20
CA VAL A 36 -7.76 4.68 -3.18
C VAL A 36 -8.51 4.59 -1.84
N VAL A 37 -9.76 4.16 -1.92
CA VAL A 37 -10.65 3.99 -0.77
C VAL A 37 -11.09 2.53 -0.72
N PRO A 38 -11.03 1.88 0.46
CA PRO A 38 -11.50 0.51 0.57
C PRO A 38 -13.02 0.46 0.39
N THR A 39 -13.47 -0.54 -0.33
CA THR A 39 -14.88 -0.91 -0.48
C THR A 39 -15.38 -1.71 0.73
N ASN A 40 -14.48 -2.31 1.52
CA ASN A 40 -14.78 -3.22 2.62
C ASN A 40 -15.57 -4.46 2.19
N SER A 41 -15.49 -4.84 0.92
CA SER A 41 -16.14 -6.03 0.35
C SER A 41 -15.44 -7.33 0.75
N TYR A 42 -14.24 -7.27 1.33
CA TYR A 42 -13.48 -8.44 1.75
C TYR A 42 -13.07 -8.33 3.22
N LYS A 43 -13.22 -9.44 3.94
CA LYS A 43 -12.86 -9.54 5.36
C LYS A 43 -11.34 -9.68 5.54
N LEU A 44 -10.66 -8.54 5.57
CA LEU A 44 -9.24 -8.45 5.88
C LEU A 44 -9.02 -8.11 7.37
N THR A 45 -8.21 -8.89 8.09
CA THR A 45 -7.84 -8.58 9.49
C THR A 45 -6.36 -8.24 9.55
N PHE A 46 -6.04 -6.99 9.86
CA PHE A 46 -4.66 -6.51 10.03
C PHE A 46 -4.17 -6.77 11.46
N ASN A 47 -2.85 -6.90 11.65
CA ASN A 47 -2.22 -7.23 12.93
C ASN A 47 -2.60 -8.60 13.49
N ASP A 48 -2.97 -9.54 12.63
CA ASP A 48 -3.23 -10.91 13.06
C ASP A 48 -1.90 -11.69 13.12
N PRO A 49 -1.39 -12.11 14.30
CA PRO A 49 -0.17 -12.88 14.41
C PRO A 49 -0.18 -14.19 13.62
N ASN A 50 -1.36 -14.70 13.25
CA ASN A 50 -1.55 -15.90 12.43
C ASN A 50 -1.82 -15.59 10.95
N GLY A 51 -1.82 -14.31 10.55
CA GLY A 51 -2.06 -13.89 9.18
C GLY A 51 -1.02 -14.43 8.18
N GLN A 52 -1.49 -14.80 6.99
CA GLN A 52 -0.71 -15.48 5.97
C GLN A 52 0.00 -14.51 5.01
N LEU A 53 -0.49 -13.27 4.90
CA LEU A 53 0.13 -12.22 4.11
C LEU A 53 0.83 -11.22 5.03
N ALA A 54 2.08 -10.87 4.72
CA ALA A 54 2.83 -9.85 5.43
C ALA A 54 2.75 -8.50 4.70
N LEU A 55 2.59 -7.42 5.44
CA LEU A 55 2.71 -6.04 4.96
C LEU A 55 3.92 -5.39 5.60
N GLN A 56 4.92 -5.04 4.78
CA GLN A 56 5.95 -4.08 5.09
C GLN A 56 5.37 -2.67 4.91
N ALA A 57 4.89 -2.06 6.00
CA ALA A 57 4.15 -0.80 5.94
C ALA A 57 5.05 0.44 5.81
N VAL A 58 6.37 0.29 5.91
CA VAL A 58 7.34 1.40 5.90
C VAL A 58 8.53 1.04 5.03
N ASP A 59 8.98 2.00 4.20
CA ASP A 59 10.20 1.83 3.41
C ASP A 59 11.38 1.54 4.34
N THR A 60 12.20 0.54 4.03
CA THR A 60 13.46 0.37 4.79
C THR A 60 14.46 1.46 4.39
N SER A 61 15.66 1.46 4.98
CA SER A 61 16.75 2.29 4.47
C SER A 61 17.31 1.76 3.16
N ASP A 62 17.12 0.48 2.85
CA ASP A 62 17.59 -0.16 1.63
C ASP A 62 16.56 0.04 0.50
N PRO A 63 16.96 0.62 -0.64
CA PRO A 63 16.06 0.78 -1.77
C PRO A 63 15.45 -0.53 -2.28
N ASN A 64 16.15 -1.65 -2.15
CA ASN A 64 15.69 -2.95 -2.63
C ASN A 64 14.63 -3.59 -1.72
N ARG A 65 14.29 -2.95 -0.60
CA ARG A 65 13.28 -3.43 0.36
C ARG A 65 12.32 -2.29 0.73
N PRO A 66 11.50 -1.81 -0.23
CA PRO A 66 10.52 -0.75 0.03
C PRO A 66 9.29 -1.28 0.78
N ILE A 67 8.30 -0.42 1.00
CA ILE A 67 6.92 -0.84 1.33
C ILE A 67 6.49 -1.94 0.35
N GLY A 68 5.82 -2.98 0.86
CA GLY A 68 5.28 -4.02 -0.01
C GLY A 68 4.52 -5.11 0.74
N PHE A 69 3.83 -5.93 -0.06
CA PHE A 69 3.10 -7.11 0.37
C PHE A 69 3.95 -8.35 0.07
N LEU A 70 4.05 -9.26 1.03
CA LEU A 70 4.90 -10.45 0.94
C LEU A 70 4.14 -11.66 1.45
N HIS A 71 4.47 -12.85 0.95
CA HIS A 71 4.07 -14.08 1.62
C HIS A 71 4.72 -14.15 3.00
N ARG A 72 4.00 -14.62 4.04
CA ARG A 72 4.53 -14.72 5.41
C ARG A 72 5.87 -15.45 5.46
N GLN A 73 6.00 -16.58 4.78
CA GLN A 73 7.23 -17.39 4.79
C GLN A 73 8.40 -16.67 4.11
N ALA A 74 8.15 -15.79 3.15
CA ALA A 74 9.17 -14.99 2.48
C ALA A 74 9.58 -13.76 3.31
N SER A 75 8.77 -13.38 4.32
CA SER A 75 9.13 -12.30 5.21
C SER A 75 10.24 -12.78 6.14
N ALA A 76 11.43 -12.17 6.03
CA ALA A 76 12.57 -12.44 6.92
C ALA A 76 12.36 -11.99 8.39
N TYR A 77 11.10 -11.74 8.79
CA TYR A 77 10.74 -11.16 10.09
C TYR A 77 10.36 -12.27 11.07
N ASN A 78 11.08 -12.31 12.20
CA ASN A 78 10.79 -13.24 13.27
C ASN A 78 9.45 -12.87 13.93
N VAL A 79 8.47 -13.78 13.82
CA VAL A 79 7.08 -13.64 14.31
C VAL A 79 7.05 -13.30 15.80
N SER A 80 8.00 -13.81 16.59
CA SER A 80 8.05 -13.59 18.06
C SER A 80 8.32 -12.14 18.47
N GLY A 81 8.79 -11.28 17.56
CA GLY A 81 9.07 -9.86 17.82
C GLY A 81 7.98 -8.88 17.42
N ILE A 82 6.92 -9.35 16.73
CA ILE A 82 5.85 -8.47 16.24
C ILE A 82 4.88 -8.18 17.39
N LYS A 83 5.10 -7.05 18.05
CA LYS A 83 4.12 -6.49 19.00
C LYS A 83 2.82 -6.20 18.25
N HIS A 84 1.67 -6.36 18.90
CA HIS A 84 0.35 -5.97 18.38
C HIS A 84 0.29 -4.50 17.90
N SER A 85 1.21 -3.65 18.36
CA SER A 85 1.39 -2.26 17.95
C SER A 85 2.46 -2.06 16.85
N SER A 86 2.96 -3.12 16.22
CA SER A 86 4.03 -3.03 15.22
C SER A 86 3.55 -2.25 14.00
N ARG A 87 4.18 -1.10 13.77
CA ARG A 87 3.86 -0.17 12.68
C ARG A 87 4.74 -0.34 11.45
N LEU A 88 5.73 -1.25 11.52
CA LEU A 88 6.72 -1.47 10.47
C LEU A 88 6.36 -2.67 9.61
N VAL A 89 6.05 -3.78 10.26
CA VAL A 89 5.60 -5.01 9.62
C VAL A 89 4.40 -5.56 10.39
N THR A 90 3.38 -5.96 9.67
CA THR A 90 2.18 -6.59 10.21
C THR A 90 1.77 -7.78 9.35
N PHE A 91 1.03 -8.71 9.93
CA PHE A 91 0.45 -9.83 9.22
C PHE A 91 -1.05 -9.62 9.07
N ILE A 92 -1.57 -10.12 7.96
CA ILE A 92 -2.94 -9.94 7.49
C ILE A 92 -3.53 -11.32 7.24
N SER A 93 -4.70 -11.58 7.82
CA SER A 93 -5.50 -12.76 7.51
C SER A 93 -6.75 -12.39 6.72
N SER A 94 -7.24 -13.34 5.94
CA SER A 94 -8.47 -13.24 5.16
C SER A 94 -9.03 -14.63 4.89
N PRO A 95 -10.35 -14.83 4.87
CA PRO A 95 -10.96 -16.04 4.32
C PRO A 95 -10.58 -16.29 2.85
N CYS A 96 -10.28 -15.22 2.10
CA CYS A 96 -9.87 -15.33 0.69
C CYS A 96 -8.43 -15.84 0.51
N PHE A 97 -7.67 -16.07 1.60
CA PHE A 97 -6.30 -16.58 1.53
C PHE A 97 -6.32 -18.12 1.65
N THR A 98 -6.70 -18.80 0.57
CA THR A 98 -6.99 -20.24 0.61
C THR A 98 -5.77 -21.13 0.32
N SER A 99 -4.75 -20.61 -0.38
CA SER A 99 -3.52 -21.34 -0.68
C SER A 99 -2.30 -20.42 -0.77
N ASP A 100 -1.10 -20.96 -0.52
CA ASP A 100 0.16 -20.21 -0.59
C ASP A 100 0.38 -19.56 -1.97
N ASP A 101 0.01 -20.25 -3.06
CA ASP A 101 0.17 -19.73 -4.42
C ASP A 101 -0.81 -18.61 -4.72
N GLN A 102 -2.07 -18.72 -4.24
CA GLN A 102 -3.03 -17.63 -4.33
C GLN A 102 -2.57 -16.40 -3.53
N ILE A 103 -2.02 -16.60 -2.33
CA ILE A 103 -1.49 -15.51 -1.52
C ILE A 103 -0.31 -14.82 -2.22
N LYS A 104 0.60 -15.59 -2.83
CA LYS A 104 1.72 -15.03 -3.62
C LYS A 104 1.20 -14.20 -4.80
N GLN A 105 0.17 -14.68 -5.50
CA GLN A 105 -0.42 -13.96 -6.62
C GLN A 105 -1.11 -12.67 -6.18
N ILE A 106 -1.92 -12.72 -5.12
CA ILE A 106 -2.53 -11.52 -4.52
C ILE A 106 -1.45 -10.52 -4.08
N ALA A 107 -0.39 -10.98 -3.41
CA ALA A 107 0.71 -10.11 -2.99
C ALA A 107 1.43 -9.49 -4.19
N HIS A 108 1.64 -10.26 -5.26
CA HIS A 108 2.23 -9.75 -6.51
C HIS A 108 1.36 -8.65 -7.13
N THR A 109 0.07 -8.92 -7.37
CA THR A 109 -0.88 -7.93 -7.90
C THR A 109 -0.99 -6.69 -7.01
N ALA A 110 -1.02 -6.87 -5.69
CA ALA A 110 -1.03 -5.76 -4.74
C ALA A 110 0.24 -4.90 -4.82
N ASN A 111 1.41 -5.49 -5.07
CA ASN A 111 2.65 -4.74 -5.27
C ASN A 111 2.67 -4.00 -6.61
N VAL A 112 2.09 -4.57 -7.67
CA VAL A 112 1.92 -3.86 -8.95
C VAL A 112 1.05 -2.62 -8.76
N LEU A 113 -0.13 -2.78 -8.16
CA LEU A 113 -1.03 -1.66 -7.84
C LEU A 113 -0.39 -0.62 -6.91
N LEU A 114 0.43 -1.06 -5.96
CA LEU A 114 1.19 -0.17 -5.10
C LEU A 114 2.19 0.65 -5.92
N GLU A 115 2.95 0.02 -6.81
CA GLU A 115 3.97 0.70 -7.63
C GLU A 115 3.35 1.71 -8.61
N GLU A 116 2.20 1.38 -9.19
CA GLU A 116 1.40 2.32 -9.99
C GLU A 116 1.05 3.56 -9.14
N LEU A 117 0.50 3.37 -7.94
CA LEU A 117 0.18 4.48 -7.04
C LEU A 117 1.42 5.28 -6.65
N ARG A 118 2.57 4.63 -6.43
CA ARG A 118 3.83 5.34 -6.11
C ARG A 118 4.31 6.20 -7.26
N THR A 119 4.24 5.66 -8.48
CA THR A 119 4.64 6.35 -9.71
C THR A 119 3.72 7.52 -9.99
N ASP A 120 2.41 7.29 -10.05
CA ASP A 120 1.40 8.30 -10.41
C ASP A 120 1.34 9.47 -9.42
N THR A 121 1.66 9.20 -8.15
CA THR A 121 1.55 10.22 -7.08
C THR A 121 2.88 10.74 -6.60
N TYR A 122 3.99 10.29 -7.19
CA TYR A 122 5.35 10.67 -6.77
C TYR A 122 5.57 10.45 -5.27
N ASP A 123 5.00 9.37 -4.72
CA ASP A 123 4.98 9.04 -3.30
C ASP A 123 4.27 10.04 -2.37
N LEU A 124 3.57 11.04 -2.89
CA LEU A 124 3.05 12.17 -2.10
C LEU A 124 1.77 11.83 -1.33
N ILE A 125 0.99 10.83 -1.77
CA ILE A 125 -0.20 10.40 -1.02
C ILE A 125 0.14 9.56 0.21
N PHE A 126 1.35 9.00 0.27
CA PHE A 126 1.82 8.21 1.41
C PHE A 126 2.36 9.10 2.53
N SER A 127 2.18 8.63 3.77
CA SER A 127 2.64 9.38 4.93
C SER A 127 4.18 9.46 4.96
N PRO A 128 4.78 10.61 5.27
CA PRO A 128 6.22 10.70 5.43
C PRO A 128 6.69 9.89 6.65
N PHE A 129 7.85 9.24 6.54
CA PHE A 129 8.50 8.49 7.62
C PHE A 129 9.92 8.99 7.88
N LYS A 130 10.44 8.85 9.11
CA LYS A 130 11.76 9.38 9.51
C LYS A 130 12.95 8.77 8.72
N GLY A 131 13.94 9.61 8.43
CA GLY A 131 15.12 9.28 7.63
C GLY A 131 14.87 9.17 6.11
N ASN A 132 15.97 9.09 5.37
CA ASN A 132 15.97 8.82 3.93
C ASN A 132 16.38 7.37 3.68
N ARG A 133 16.09 6.86 2.48
CA ARG A 133 16.70 5.65 1.93
C ARG A 133 18.17 5.95 1.55
N LYS A 134 18.96 4.91 1.31
CA LYS A 134 20.37 5.04 0.92
C LYS A 134 20.58 5.80 -0.40
N ASP A 135 19.56 5.82 -1.26
CA ASP A 135 19.52 6.61 -2.50
C ASP A 135 19.14 8.09 -2.29
N GLY A 136 18.96 8.53 -1.02
CA GLY A 136 18.59 9.89 -0.69
C GLY A 136 17.08 10.18 -0.72
N THR A 137 16.26 9.26 -1.22
CA THR A 137 14.80 9.45 -1.28
C THR A 137 14.15 9.40 0.11
N ARG A 138 13.11 10.21 0.32
CA ARG A 138 12.42 10.28 1.62
C ARG A 138 11.62 9.00 1.85
N ARG A 139 11.83 8.33 2.99
CA ARG A 139 11.07 7.14 3.37
C ARG A 139 9.59 7.46 3.54
N ARG A 140 8.73 6.55 3.07
CA ARG A 140 7.28 6.63 3.20
C ARG A 140 6.74 5.56 4.13
N ARG A 141 5.48 5.77 4.52
CA ARG A 141 4.66 4.84 5.27
C ARG A 141 3.31 4.70 4.58
N LEU A 142 2.95 3.46 4.31
CA LEU A 142 1.63 3.06 3.84
C LEU A 142 0.70 2.89 5.04
N ASP A 143 -0.42 3.60 5.02
CA ASP A 143 -1.47 3.45 6.03
C ASP A 143 -2.38 2.25 5.70
N TYR A 144 -3.07 1.72 6.72
CA TYR A 144 -3.90 0.53 6.54
C TYR A 144 -5.15 0.75 5.69
N ARG A 145 -5.68 1.97 5.61
CA ARG A 145 -6.85 2.25 4.77
C ARG A 145 -6.47 2.12 3.30
N THR A 146 -5.34 2.70 2.92
CA THR A 146 -4.79 2.57 1.57
C THR A 146 -4.34 1.13 1.30
N ALA A 147 -3.64 0.47 2.24
CA ALA A 147 -3.22 -0.93 2.07
C ALA A 147 -4.42 -1.88 1.88
N ARG A 148 -5.50 -1.68 2.64
CA ARG A 148 -6.75 -2.43 2.48
C ARG A 148 -7.32 -2.24 1.09
N ALA A 149 -7.44 -0.99 0.63
CA ALA A 149 -7.98 -0.69 -0.69
C ALA A 149 -7.19 -1.38 -1.82
N ILE A 150 -5.86 -1.41 -1.70
CA ILE A 150 -4.98 -2.12 -2.64
C ILE A 150 -5.27 -3.63 -2.61
N LEU A 151 -5.32 -4.24 -1.42
CA LEU A 151 -5.59 -5.68 -1.28
C LEU A 151 -6.98 -6.07 -1.80
N GLU A 152 -8.01 -5.28 -1.54
CA GLU A 152 -9.36 -5.54 -2.05
C GLU A 152 -9.41 -5.51 -3.59
N ARG A 153 -8.68 -4.59 -4.22
CA ARG A 153 -8.53 -4.55 -5.69
C ARG A 153 -7.77 -5.76 -6.21
N ALA A 154 -6.69 -6.15 -5.54
CA ALA A 154 -5.90 -7.31 -5.92
C ALA A 154 -6.72 -8.61 -5.84
N ILE A 155 -7.47 -8.82 -4.77
CA ILE A 155 -8.36 -9.98 -4.62
C ILE A 155 -9.42 -9.99 -5.73
N ARG A 156 -10.07 -8.85 -5.98
CA ARG A 156 -11.10 -8.74 -7.03
C ARG A 156 -10.59 -9.09 -8.42
N GLN A 157 -9.36 -8.70 -8.77
CA GLN A 157 -8.77 -9.02 -10.07
C GLN A 157 -8.56 -10.53 -10.24
N GLN A 158 -8.20 -11.23 -9.16
CA GLN A 158 -8.06 -12.69 -9.18
C GLN A 158 -9.41 -13.41 -9.32
N ASP A 159 -10.47 -12.87 -8.71
CA ASP A 159 -11.84 -13.40 -8.88
C ASP A 159 -12.30 -13.34 -10.35
N THR A 160 -11.97 -12.25 -11.06
CA THR A 160 -12.37 -12.04 -12.46
C THR A 160 -11.62 -12.93 -13.45
N GLU A 161 -10.36 -13.29 -13.18
CA GLU A 161 -9.55 -14.13 -14.07
C GLU A 161 -9.92 -15.62 -13.97
N THR A 162 -10.59 -16.05 -12.89
CA THR A 162 -10.86 -17.47 -12.62
C THR A 162 -12.25 -17.95 -13.10
N THR A 163 -13.02 -17.14 -13.83
CA THR A 163 -14.42 -17.47 -14.18
C THR A 163 -14.73 -17.42 -15.69
N PRO A 164 -14.94 -18.59 -16.35
CA PRO A 164 -15.95 -18.73 -17.41
C PRO A 164 -17.24 -19.41 -16.93
N HIS A 165 -17.26 -20.00 -15.72
CA HIS A 165 -18.44 -20.64 -15.14
C HIS A 165 -18.67 -20.17 -13.70
N GLY A 166 -19.70 -19.34 -13.51
CA GLY A 166 -19.96 -18.55 -12.31
C GLY A 166 -20.06 -19.33 -11.00
N THR A 167 -18.98 -19.30 -10.22
CA THR A 167 -19.05 -19.37 -8.76
C THR A 167 -18.21 -18.24 -8.21
N LEU A 168 -18.85 -17.23 -7.61
CA LEU A 168 -18.16 -16.23 -6.78
C LEU A 168 -17.45 -16.97 -5.64
N TRP A 169 -16.17 -16.71 -5.46
CA TRP A 169 -15.46 -17.15 -4.26
C TRP A 169 -16.17 -16.53 -3.05
N ASP A 170 -16.86 -17.38 -2.28
CA ASP A 170 -17.68 -16.97 -1.13
C ASP A 170 -16.73 -16.56 0.02
N CYS A 171 -16.13 -15.38 -0.11
CA CYS A 171 -15.20 -14.74 0.83
C CYS A 171 -15.90 -14.24 2.13
N ASP A 172 -17.20 -14.50 2.27
CA ASP A 172 -18.09 -13.92 3.29
C ASP A 172 -18.25 -14.76 4.57
N ARG A 173 -17.35 -15.70 4.87
CA ARG A 173 -17.37 -16.45 6.15
C ARG A 173 -16.20 -16.11 7.07
#